data_AF-A0A258B2V0-F1
#
_entry.id   AF-A0A258B2V0-F1
#
_cell.length_a   1.000
_cell.length_b   1.000
_cell.length_c   1.000
_cell.angle_alpha   90.00
_cell.angle_beta   90.00
_cell.angle_gamma   90.00
#
_symmetry.space_group_name_H-M   'P 1'
#
loop_
_entity.id
_entity.type
_entity.pdbx_description
1 polymer ?
#
loop_
_entity_poly.entity_id
_entity_poly.type
_entity_poly.pdbx_seq_one_letter_code
_entity_poly.pdbx_strand_id
1 'polypeptide(L)' 'MGAGQSFQMAGVVSLNVRIEPEISTALLRASMERKIQRLDPFTQRDIVAEALASWLKANGYLQ' A
#
# COMPACT_ATOMS: atom_id res chain seq x y z
N MET A 1 -24.36 -6.17 -23.80
CA MET A 1 -23.01 -6.74 -23.60
C MET A 1 -22.00 -5.61 -23.76
N GLY A 2 -21.58 -4.98 -22.66
CA GLY A 2 -20.48 -4.01 -22.65
C GLY A 2 -19.26 -4.68 -22.05
N ALA A 3 -18.17 -4.75 -22.81
CA ALA A 3 -16.95 -5.43 -22.42
C ALA A 3 -16.41 -4.85 -21.09
N GLY A 4 -16.28 -5.72 -20.09
CA GLY A 4 -15.50 -5.41 -18.89
C GLY A 4 -14.05 -5.25 -19.29
N GLN A 5 -13.59 -4.02 -19.44
CA GLN A 5 -12.18 -3.72 -19.68
C GLN A 5 -11.39 -4.19 -18.47
N SER A 6 -10.67 -5.30 -18.61
CA SER A 6 -9.64 -5.72 -17.68
C SER A 6 -8.50 -4.72 -17.77
N PHE A 7 -8.47 -3.74 -16.86
CA PHE A 7 -7.36 -2.80 -16.71
C PHE A 7 -6.15 -3.51 -16.12
N GLN A 8 -5.49 -4.36 -16.90
CA GLN A 8 -4.25 -5.00 -16.47
C GLN A 8 -3.09 -4.05 -16.75
N MET A 9 -2.91 -3.09 -15.85
CA MET A 9 -1.73 -2.23 -15.82
C MET A 9 -0.53 -3.10 -15.43
N ALA A 10 0.44 -3.25 -16.34
CA ALA A 10 1.69 -3.94 -16.03
C ALA A 10 2.65 -2.98 -15.32
N GLY A 11 3.15 -3.38 -14.14
CA GLY A 11 4.15 -2.63 -13.37
C GLY A 11 3.60 -1.85 -12.18
N VAL A 12 4.49 -1.14 -11.47
CA VAL A 12 4.14 -0.32 -10.31
C VAL A 12 3.56 1.01 -10.79
N VAL A 13 2.36 1.35 -10.32
CA VAL A 13 1.69 2.63 -10.59
C VAL A 13 1.78 3.54 -9.37
N SER A 14 2.13 4.81 -9.58
CA SER A 14 2.16 5.81 -8.51
C SER A 14 0.75 6.22 -8.10
N LEU A 15 0.47 6.16 -6.79
CA LEU A 15 -0.74 6.69 -6.18
C LEU A 15 -0.39 7.96 -5.39
N ASN A 16 -1.07 9.07 -5.69
CA ASN A 16 -0.94 10.31 -4.90
C ASN A 16 -2.22 10.51 -4.08
N VAL A 17 -2.07 10.53 -2.75
CA VAL A 17 -3.16 10.74 -1.80
C VAL A 17 -2.70 11.69 -0.69
N ARG A 18 -3.67 12.37 -0.06
CA ARG A 18 -3.44 13.14 1.17
C ARG A 18 -3.89 12.29 2.35
N ILE A 19 -3.09 12.31 3.41
CA ILE A 19 -3.34 11.60 4.66
C ILE A 19 -3.15 12.55 5.84
N GLU A 20 -3.71 12.21 6.98
CA GLU A 20 -3.55 12.94 8.23
C GLU A 20 -2.06 12.95 8.66
N PRO A 21 -1.56 14.06 9.22
CA PRO A 21 -0.16 14.18 9.61
C PRO A 21 0.32 13.10 10.60
N GLU A 22 -0.57 12.66 11.48
CA GLU A 22 -0.30 11.59 12.45
C GLU A 22 -0.04 10.24 11.79
N ILE A 23 -0.75 9.92 10.70
CA ILE A 23 -0.55 8.71 9.92
C ILE A 23 0.81 8.75 9.23
N SER A 24 1.16 9.89 8.62
CA SER A 24 2.47 10.10 7.99
C SER A 24 3.62 9.91 8.98
N THR A 25 3.48 10.49 10.17
CA THR A 25 4.47 10.38 11.25
C THR A 25 4.62 8.95 11.76
N ALA A 26 3.50 8.25 11.98
CA ALA A 26 3.51 6.85 12.41
C ALA A 26 4.12 5.92 11.34
N LEU A 27 3.82 6.15 10.06
CA LEU A 27 4.36 5.38 8.95
C LEU A 27 5.89 5.52 8.84
N LEU A 28 6.41 6.75 8.97
CA LEU A 28 7.86 7.00 8.99
C LEU A 28 8.53 6.26 10.15
N ARG A 29 7.97 6.36 11.36
CA ARG A 29 8.49 5.66 12.55
C ARG A 29 8.52 4.15 12.33
N ALA A 30 7.39 3.56 11.90
CA ALA A 30 7.29 2.13 11.65
C ALA A 30 8.31 1.65 10.60
N SER A 31 8.48 2.41 9.51
CA SER A 31 9.48 2.14 8.49
C SER A 31 10.91 2.12 9.06
N MET A 32 11.26 3.07 9.92
CA MET A 32 12.58 3.15 10.55
C MET A 32 12.82 2.01 11.56
N GLU A 33 11.87 1.78 12.47
CA GLU A 33 11.98 0.73 13.51
C GLU A 33 12.12 -0.66 12.87
N ARG A 34 11.30 -0.96 11.85
CA ARG A 34 11.36 -2.23 11.12
C ARG A 34 12.67 -2.40 10.36
N LYS A 35 13.22 -1.33 9.77
CA LYS A 35 14.53 -1.38 9.10
C LYS A 35 15.65 -1.73 10.08
N ILE A 36 15.66 -1.13 11.27
CA ILE A 36 16.64 -1.42 12.33
C ILE A 36 16.54 -2.89 12.74
N GLN A 37 15.31 -3.39 12.89
CA GLN A 37 15.03 -4.77 13.28
C GLN A 37 15.17 -5.79 12.13
N ARG A 38 15.46 -5.33 10.90
CA ARG A 38 15.50 -6.15 9.67
C ARG A 38 14.19 -6.94 9.44
N LEU A 39 13.06 -6.27 9.61
CA LEU A 39 11.72 -6.82 9.41
C LEU A 39 11.07 -6.27 8.12
N ASP A 40 10.76 -7.14 7.17
CA ASP A 40 10.00 -6.78 5.98
C ASP A 40 8.48 -6.76 6.23
N PRO A 41 7.70 -5.85 5.62
CA PRO A 41 8.16 -4.72 4.81
C PRO A 41 8.69 -3.57 5.68
N PHE A 42 9.81 -2.96 5.32
CA PHE A 42 10.36 -1.80 6.05
C PHE A 42 10.33 -0.49 5.28
N THR A 43 9.99 -0.48 3.98
CA THR A 43 9.84 0.78 3.23
C THR A 43 8.42 1.32 3.38
N GLN A 44 8.26 2.65 3.43
CA GLN A 44 6.92 3.25 3.49
C GLN A 44 6.03 2.80 2.32
N ARG A 45 6.61 2.68 1.11
CA ARG A 45 5.92 2.20 -0.09
C ARG A 45 5.37 0.79 0.13
N ASP A 46 6.20 -0.13 0.59
CA ASP A 46 5.80 -1.54 0.70
C ASP A 46 4.81 -1.74 1.86
N ILE A 47 4.97 -1.00 2.96
CA ILE A 47 3.99 -0.98 4.07
C ILE A 47 2.63 -0.49 3.57
N VAL A 48 2.58 0.62 2.81
CA VAL A 48 1.34 1.15 2.24
C VAL A 48 0.73 0.17 1.25
N ALA A 49 1.55 -0.43 0.38
CA ALA A 49 1.07 -1.40 -0.60
C ALA A 49 0.47 -2.64 0.07
N GLU A 50 1.11 -3.18 1.10
CA GLU A 50 0.61 -4.34 1.84
C GLU A 50 -0.67 -4.02 2.62
N ALA A 51 -0.71 -2.88 3.33
CA ALA A 51 -1.89 -2.44 4.06
C ALA A 51 -3.09 -2.21 3.14
N LEU A 52 -2.88 -1.51 2.01
CA LEU A 52 -3.93 -1.23 1.03
C LEU A 52 -4.41 -2.52 0.34
N ALA A 53 -3.49 -3.40 -0.06
CA ALA A 53 -3.85 -4.69 -0.65
C ALA A 53 -4.66 -5.54 0.34
N SER A 54 -4.26 -5.58 1.61
CA SER A 54 -4.98 -6.30 2.66
C SER A 54 -6.39 -5.77 2.86
N TRP A 55 -6.55 -4.44 2.93
CA TRP A 55 -7.87 -3.81 3.05
C TRP A 55 -8.75 -4.11 1.81
N LEU A 56 -8.20 -3.99 0.60
CA LEU A 56 -8.95 -4.27 -0.63
C LEU A 56 -9.40 -5.74 -0.73
N LYS A 57 -8.52 -6.69 -0.36
CA LYS A 57 -8.86 -8.11 -0.29
C LYS A 57 -9.95 -8.39 0.71
N ALA A 58 -9.84 -7.85 1.92
CA ALA A 58 -10.83 -8.03 2.98
C ALA A 58 -12.23 -7.51 2.58
N ASN A 59 -12.30 -6.55 1.65
CA ASN A 59 -13.54 -5.97 1.16
C ASN A 59 -13.97 -6.49 -0.23
N GLY A 60 -13.28 -7.49 -0.79
CA GLY A 60 -13.64 -8.11 -2.07
C GLY A 60 -13.32 -7.27 -3.32
N TYR A 61 -12.50 -6.22 -3.19
CA TYR A 61 -12.08 -5.37 -4.31
C TYR A 61 -10.79 -5.86 -5.00
N LEU A 62 -10.05 -6.76 -4.37
CA LEU A 62 -8.83 -7.38 -4.89
C LEU A 62 -8.89 -8.89 -4.60
N GLN A 63 -8.61 -9.73 -5.60
CA GLN A 63 -8.55 -11.19 -5.47
C GLN A 63 -7.12 -11.67 -5.27
#